data_AF-A0A0R3Q2N5-F1
#
_entry.id   AF-A0A0R3Q2N5-F1
#
_cell.length_a   1.000
_cell.length_b   1.000
_cell.length_c   1.000
_cell.angle_alpha   90.00
_cell.angle_beta   90.00
_cell.angle_gamma   90.00
#
_symmetry.space_group_name_H-M   'P 1'
#
loop_
_entity.id
_entity.type
_entity.pdbx_description
1 polymer ?
#
loop_
_entity_poly.entity_id
_entity_poly.type
_entity_poly.pdbx_seq_one_letter_code
_entity_poly.pdbx_strand_id
1 'polypeptide(L)'
;MICNVTKSVSIGRKLIDVEVAVSADGSLVRKMTVNGVAPIHTSDSLEDDEKVSAQDLIDFTPVHRCCQIFNVLGSKEEFEVYYRQQRKDQCNLVIEPPSKMNSLKHYVDYLDEIIGFFVVEDHIIITEPTLVTSSHKDQLWESALKTVVHTMNSRFGGCPDVEMMLRMKKVILLFALTMKSYGYSIAPLYSLLQNFRDQYNEILMSEYCSQFERDLEKDNYAPVIAENEKEFRSIIKEFPFYKRSIEQITINIGYLEKSCESLGVYITKLTNGSDINVSMSAHQLSLSERVFRDARSEVGF
;
A
#
# COMPACT_ATOMS: atom_id res chain seq x y z
N MET A 1 -0.42 31.96 -19.61
CA MET A 1 -1.87 32.10 -19.32
C MET A 1 -2.66 31.06 -20.13
N ILE A 2 -2.28 29.79 -20.01
CA ILE A 2 -2.95 28.65 -20.63
C ILE A 2 -3.01 27.61 -19.51
N CYS A 3 -4.23 27.27 -19.08
CA CYS A 3 -4.61 26.54 -17.87
C CYS A 3 -4.45 27.33 -16.54
N ASN A 4 -5.42 28.20 -16.26
CA ASN A 4 -5.60 28.80 -14.94
C ASN A 4 -6.61 27.93 -14.16
N VAL A 5 -6.16 27.17 -13.16
CA VAL A 5 -7.05 26.49 -12.21
C VAL A 5 -7.41 27.49 -11.11
N THR A 6 -8.52 28.22 -11.27
CA THR A 6 -9.08 29.03 -10.19
C THR A 6 -9.85 28.14 -9.21
N LYS A 7 -9.32 28.01 -7.99
CA LYS A 7 -10.04 27.55 -6.80
C LYS A 7 -11.34 28.34 -6.61
N SER A 8 -12.47 27.64 -6.52
CA SER A 8 -13.50 27.81 -5.47
C SER A 8 -14.81 27.12 -5.86
N VAL A 9 -15.08 25.94 -5.29
CA VAL A 9 -16.46 25.44 -5.18
C VAL A 9 -16.64 24.86 -3.78
N SER A 10 -17.42 25.57 -2.96
CA SER A 10 -17.91 25.08 -1.68
C SER A 10 -19.08 24.14 -1.93
N ILE A 11 -18.91 22.83 -1.71
CA ILE A 11 -20.00 21.84 -1.75
C ILE A 11 -20.37 21.47 -0.32
N GLY A 12 -21.53 21.94 0.14
CA GLY A 12 -22.18 21.43 1.34
C GLY A 12 -22.62 19.99 1.14
N ARG A 13 -22.00 19.05 1.85
CA ARG A 13 -22.42 17.64 1.88
C ARG A 13 -23.64 17.49 2.78
N LYS A 14 -24.79 17.10 2.22
CA LYS A 14 -25.84 16.40 2.98
C LYS A 14 -25.38 14.96 3.19
N LEU A 15 -25.21 14.55 4.45
CA LEU A 15 -24.95 13.17 4.82
C LEU A 15 -26.23 12.35 4.60
N ILE A 16 -26.12 11.27 3.83
CA ILE A 16 -27.15 10.24 3.70
C ILE A 16 -26.64 9.07 4.55
N ASP A 17 -27.40 8.68 5.57
CA ASP A 17 -27.07 7.51 6.40
C ASP A 17 -27.33 6.23 5.58
N VAL A 18 -26.30 5.41 5.41
CA VAL A 18 -26.36 4.15 4.67
C VAL A 18 -26.03 3.02 5.65
N GLU A 19 -27.04 2.30 6.10
CA GLU A 19 -26.86 1.12 6.95
C GLU A 19 -26.70 -0.13 6.06
N VAL A 20 -25.57 -0.83 6.22
CA VAL A 20 -25.20 -2.03 5.46
C VAL A 20 -25.42 -3.25 6.36
N ALA A 21 -26.25 -4.20 5.92
CA ALA A 21 -26.50 -5.44 6.63
C ALA A 21 -25.97 -6.66 5.86
N VAL A 22 -25.53 -7.68 6.61
CA VAL A 22 -25.00 -8.94 6.08
C VAL A 22 -26.13 -9.97 6.06
N SER A 23 -26.39 -10.55 4.90
CA SER A 23 -27.36 -11.65 4.72
C SER A 23 -26.75 -12.99 5.18
N ALA A 24 -27.61 -13.98 5.48
CA ALA A 24 -27.20 -15.28 6.05
C ALA A 24 -26.31 -16.13 5.12
N ASP A 25 -26.22 -15.78 3.84
CA ASP A 25 -25.33 -16.36 2.82
C ASP A 25 -24.03 -15.56 2.62
N GLY A 26 -23.79 -14.52 3.43
CA GLY A 26 -22.57 -13.70 3.38
C GLY A 26 -22.59 -12.58 2.35
N SER A 27 -23.70 -12.36 1.64
CA SER A 27 -23.85 -11.24 0.70
C SER A 27 -24.19 -9.93 1.41
N LEU A 28 -23.59 -8.83 0.94
CA LEU A 28 -23.85 -7.47 1.44
C LEU A 28 -25.06 -6.89 0.69
N VAL A 29 -26.16 -6.65 1.41
CA VAL A 29 -27.38 -6.10 0.81
C VAL A 29 -27.62 -4.68 1.35
N ARG A 30 -27.72 -3.71 0.44
CA ARG A 30 -28.07 -2.33 0.73
C ARG A 30 -29.59 -2.22 0.92
N LYS A 31 -30.06 -2.01 2.15
CA LYS A 31 -31.49 -1.79 2.41
C LYS A 31 -31.77 -0.28 2.41
N MET A 32 -32.48 0.20 1.40
CA MET A 32 -33.07 1.54 1.42
C MET A 32 -34.43 1.47 2.13
N THR A 33 -34.55 2.04 3.32
CA THR A 33 -35.86 2.26 3.96
C THR A 33 -36.42 3.58 3.49
N VAL A 34 -37.33 3.54 2.51
CA VAL A 34 -38.14 4.69 2.11
C VAL A 34 -39.46 4.61 2.88
N ASN A 35 -39.60 5.42 3.93
CA ASN A 35 -40.89 5.65 4.55
C ASN A 35 -41.68 6.68 3.70
N GLY A 36 -42.74 6.21 3.05
CA GLY A 36 -43.97 6.98 2.88
C GLY A 36 -44.21 7.70 1.55
N VAL A 37 -45.17 7.13 0.81
CA VAL A 37 -46.13 7.74 -0.14
C VAL A 37 -45.68 7.90 -1.60
N ALA A 38 -46.28 7.06 -2.46
CA ALA A 38 -46.27 7.17 -3.92
C ALA A 38 -47.17 8.34 -4.42
N PRO A 39 -46.96 8.81 -5.65
CA PRO A 39 -47.73 8.20 -6.74
C PRO A 39 -46.89 7.80 -7.96
N ILE A 40 -47.45 6.79 -8.62
CA ILE A 40 -47.03 6.19 -9.88
C ILE A 40 -46.99 7.24 -10.99
N HIS A 41 -45.81 7.48 -11.54
CA HIS A 41 -45.66 7.85 -12.95
C HIS A 41 -44.64 6.90 -13.57
N THR A 42 -45.16 6.02 -14.42
CA THR A 42 -44.40 5.30 -15.43
C THR A 42 -43.75 6.32 -16.36
N SER A 43 -42.46 6.54 -16.19
CA SER A 43 -41.57 6.94 -17.26
C SER A 43 -40.27 6.18 -17.06
N ASP A 44 -40.02 5.33 -18.04
CA ASP A 44 -38.74 4.75 -18.38
C ASP A 44 -37.64 5.83 -18.30
N SER A 45 -36.88 5.84 -17.21
CA SER A 45 -35.63 6.60 -17.10
C SER A 45 -34.58 5.66 -16.50
N LEU A 46 -34.19 4.70 -17.32
CA LEU A 46 -32.80 4.26 -17.41
C LEU A 46 -31.97 5.47 -17.90
N GLU A 47 -31.87 6.51 -17.08
CA GLU A 47 -30.88 7.58 -17.27
C GLU A 47 -29.54 6.98 -16.87
N ASP A 48 -28.94 6.32 -17.86
CA ASP A 48 -27.60 6.62 -18.35
C ASP A 48 -26.76 7.47 -17.37
N ASP A 49 -26.26 6.83 -16.33
CA ASP A 49 -25.06 7.30 -15.62
C ASP A 49 -23.88 6.99 -16.57
N GLU A 50 -23.89 7.62 -17.74
CA GLU A 50 -22.79 7.65 -18.69
C GLU A 50 -21.61 8.17 -17.87
N LYS A 51 -20.72 7.26 -17.49
CA LYS A 51 -19.60 7.55 -16.59
C LYS A 51 -18.78 8.68 -17.20
N VAL A 52 -19.05 9.90 -16.76
CA VAL A 52 -18.32 11.10 -17.16
C VAL A 52 -16.84 10.81 -16.92
N SER A 53 -16.08 10.72 -18.01
CA SER A 53 -14.65 10.44 -17.95
C SER A 53 -13.95 11.66 -17.35
N ALA A 54 -12.85 11.46 -16.64
CA ALA A 54 -12.05 12.56 -16.10
C ALA A 54 -11.61 13.55 -17.20
N GLN A 55 -11.48 13.07 -18.44
CA GLN A 55 -11.13 13.87 -19.61
C GLN A 55 -12.28 14.77 -20.09
N ASP A 56 -13.54 14.38 -19.88
CA ASP A 56 -14.71 15.15 -20.32
C ASP A 56 -14.92 16.42 -19.47
N LEU A 57 -14.28 16.48 -18.30
CA LEU A 57 -14.32 17.63 -17.39
C LEU A 57 -13.36 18.76 -17.81
N ILE A 58 -12.52 18.55 -18.83
CA ILE A 58 -11.43 19.45 -19.20
C ILE A 58 -11.69 20.01 -20.61
N ASP A 59 -11.63 21.34 -20.75
CA ASP A 59 -11.73 21.99 -22.05
C ASP A 59 -10.37 22.02 -22.77
N PHE A 60 -10.25 21.17 -23.80
CA PHE A 60 -9.06 21.11 -24.68
C PHE A 60 -9.14 22.07 -25.88
N THR A 61 -10.26 22.76 -26.08
CA THR A 61 -10.47 23.71 -27.19
C THR A 61 -9.32 24.72 -27.35
N PRO A 62 -8.74 25.30 -26.28
CA PRO A 62 -7.62 26.23 -26.42
C PRO A 62 -6.40 25.61 -27.10
N VAL A 63 -6.06 24.36 -26.77
CA VAL A 63 -4.89 23.66 -27.34
C VAL A 63 -5.11 23.39 -28.83
N HIS A 64 -6.29 22.85 -29.19
CA HIS A 64 -6.64 22.59 -30.59
C HIS A 64 -6.66 23.88 -31.43
N ARG A 65 -7.19 24.98 -30.88
CA ARG A 65 -7.17 26.28 -31.56
C ARG A 65 -5.74 26.77 -31.80
N CYS A 66 -4.86 26.64 -30.82
CA CYS A 66 -3.45 26.99 -31.02
C CYS A 66 -2.82 26.11 -32.11
N CYS A 67 -3.02 24.79 -32.08
CA CYS A 67 -2.54 23.89 -33.14
C CYS A 67 -2.98 24.36 -34.53
N GLN A 68 -4.28 24.67 -34.70
CA GLN A 68 -4.83 25.14 -35.97
C GLN A 68 -4.24 26.48 -36.41
N ILE A 69 -4.14 27.47 -35.51
CA ILE A 69 -3.58 28.78 -35.81
C ILE A 69 -2.13 28.66 -36.28
N PHE A 70 -1.28 27.96 -35.52
CA PHE A 70 0.14 27.82 -35.87
C PHE A 70 0.36 26.96 -37.13
N ASN A 71 -0.54 26.01 -37.39
CA ASN A 71 -0.53 25.27 -38.67
C ASN A 71 -0.84 26.18 -39.86
N VAL A 72 -1.83 27.07 -39.75
CA VAL A 72 -2.18 28.04 -40.81
C VAL A 72 -1.09 29.10 -41.00
N LEU A 73 -0.42 29.50 -39.92
CA LEU A 73 0.69 30.47 -39.98
C LEU A 73 2.01 29.89 -40.52
N GLY A 74 2.11 28.56 -40.69
CA GLY A 74 3.34 27.90 -41.14
C GLY A 74 4.42 27.76 -40.05
N SER A 75 4.09 28.05 -38.78
CA SER A 75 5.01 27.99 -37.63
C SER A 75 4.67 26.82 -36.68
N LYS A 76 4.19 25.69 -37.22
CA LYS A 76 3.75 24.53 -36.43
C LYS A 76 4.87 23.96 -35.58
N GLU A 77 6.05 23.73 -36.16
CA GLU A 77 7.19 23.11 -35.46
C GLU A 77 7.65 23.95 -34.26
N GLU A 78 7.68 25.28 -34.41
CA GLU A 78 8.02 26.21 -33.32
C GLU A 78 7.02 26.11 -32.17
N PHE A 79 5.73 26.06 -32.48
CA PHE A 79 4.69 25.87 -31.48
C PHE A 79 4.80 24.53 -30.75
N GLU A 80 5.09 23.45 -31.47
CA GLU A 80 5.26 22.14 -30.84
C GLU A 80 6.45 22.12 -29.86
N VAL A 81 7.58 22.72 -30.22
CA VAL A 81 8.75 22.85 -29.33
C VAL A 81 8.38 23.69 -28.10
N TYR A 82 7.73 24.84 -28.32
CA TYR A 82 7.27 25.70 -27.23
C TYR A 82 6.31 24.96 -26.28
N TYR A 83 5.33 24.24 -26.82
CA TYR A 83 4.34 23.49 -26.06
C TYR A 83 5.01 22.40 -25.21
N ARG A 84 5.87 21.56 -25.81
CA ARG A 84 6.59 20.50 -25.10
C ARG A 84 7.48 21.06 -23.98
N GLN A 85 8.11 22.21 -24.20
CA GLN A 85 8.89 22.88 -23.16
C GLN A 85 8.00 23.35 -21.99
N GLN A 86 6.86 23.97 -22.27
CA GLN A 86 5.91 24.39 -21.24
C GLN A 86 5.37 23.19 -20.43
N ARG A 87 5.03 22.08 -21.08
CA ARG A 87 4.55 20.87 -20.39
C ARG A 87 5.64 20.24 -19.53
N LYS A 88 6.90 20.26 -19.98
CA LYS A 88 8.05 19.85 -19.15
C LYS A 88 8.22 20.70 -17.91
N ASP A 89 8.15 22.03 -18.04
CA ASP A 89 8.29 22.94 -16.90
C ASP A 89 7.14 22.77 -15.89
N GLN A 90 5.91 22.53 -16.38
CA GLN A 90 4.77 22.21 -15.54
C GLN A 90 4.90 20.84 -14.86
N CYS A 91 5.39 19.83 -15.57
CA CYS A 91 5.68 18.52 -14.97
C CYS A 91 6.67 18.65 -13.82
N ASN A 92 7.76 19.40 -14.02
CA ASN A 92 8.78 19.62 -13.00
C ASN A 92 8.20 20.28 -11.73
N LEU A 93 7.24 21.19 -11.90
CA LEU A 93 6.56 21.84 -10.78
C LEU A 93 5.64 20.87 -10.03
N VAL A 94 4.85 20.07 -10.75
CA VAL A 94 3.88 19.13 -10.17
C VAL A 94 4.55 17.98 -9.42
N ILE A 95 5.70 17.52 -9.90
CA ILE A 95 6.45 16.42 -9.25
C ILE A 95 7.24 16.88 -8.04
N GLU A 96 7.37 18.19 -7.79
CA GLU A 96 8.09 18.69 -6.63
C GLU A 96 7.25 18.46 -5.36
N PRO A 97 7.77 17.71 -4.38
CA PRO A 97 7.00 17.41 -3.18
C PRO A 97 6.76 18.66 -2.33
N PRO A 98 5.53 18.89 -1.83
CA PRO A 98 5.24 19.99 -0.92
C PRO A 98 6.15 19.99 0.32
N SER A 99 6.55 21.17 0.80
CA SER A 99 7.50 21.29 1.92
C SER A 99 7.00 20.65 3.22
N LYS A 100 5.68 20.54 3.40
CA LYS A 100 5.04 19.94 4.59
C LYS A 100 4.12 18.80 4.17
N MET A 101 4.60 17.56 4.29
CA MET A 101 3.82 16.34 4.04
C MET A 101 3.78 15.48 5.30
N ASN A 102 2.92 15.86 6.25
CA ASN A 102 2.86 15.19 7.57
C ASN A 102 1.61 14.33 7.76
N SER A 103 0.69 14.35 6.80
CA SER A 103 -0.60 13.65 6.89
C SER A 103 -0.81 12.81 5.65
N LEU A 104 -1.54 11.70 5.79
CA LEU A 104 -1.91 10.83 4.67
C LEU A 104 -2.57 11.62 3.54
N LYS A 105 -3.42 12.60 3.88
CA LYS A 105 -4.10 13.45 2.92
C LYS A 105 -3.12 14.23 2.03
N HIS A 106 -2.03 14.76 2.59
CA HIS A 106 -1.04 15.49 1.79
C HIS A 106 -0.36 14.59 0.75
N TYR A 107 -0.16 13.30 1.04
CA TYR A 107 0.39 12.35 0.08
C TYR A 107 -0.62 11.98 -1.00
N VAL A 108 -1.90 11.83 -0.64
CA VAL A 108 -2.97 11.60 -1.62
C VAL A 108 -3.07 12.82 -2.56
N ASP A 109 -3.18 14.03 -2.01
CA ASP A 109 -3.30 15.26 -2.80
C ASP A 109 -2.09 15.43 -3.76
N TYR A 110 -0.87 15.15 -3.28
CA TYR A 110 0.35 15.20 -4.12
C TYR A 110 0.33 14.18 -5.28
N LEU A 111 -0.07 12.93 -5.01
CA LEU A 111 -0.15 11.90 -6.05
C LEU A 111 -1.31 12.16 -7.01
N ASP A 112 -2.42 12.72 -6.54
CA ASP A 112 -3.57 13.11 -7.36
C ASP A 112 -3.22 14.25 -8.32
N GLU A 113 -2.39 15.22 -7.92
CA GLU A 113 -1.88 16.26 -8.81
C GLU A 113 -1.03 15.67 -9.95
N ILE A 114 -0.16 14.71 -9.63
CA ILE A 114 0.64 13.99 -10.63
C ILE A 114 -0.26 13.19 -11.57
N ILE A 115 -1.23 12.44 -11.04
CA ILE A 115 -2.22 11.70 -11.86
C ILE A 115 -2.92 12.68 -12.81
N GLY A 116 -3.43 13.80 -12.29
CA GLY A 116 -4.15 14.79 -13.08
C GLY A 116 -3.32 15.34 -14.25
N PHE A 117 -2.03 15.61 -14.02
CA PHE A 117 -1.12 16.01 -15.08
C PHE A 117 -1.00 14.94 -16.18
N PHE A 118 -0.76 13.68 -15.81
CA PHE A 118 -0.57 12.61 -16.79
C PHE A 118 -1.86 12.17 -17.50
N VAL A 119 -3.03 12.27 -16.85
CA VAL A 119 -4.33 12.05 -17.50
C VAL A 119 -4.55 13.07 -18.63
N VAL A 120 -4.16 14.32 -18.40
CA VAL A 120 -4.20 15.37 -19.43
C VAL A 120 -3.23 15.06 -20.57
N GLU A 121 -1.99 14.67 -20.27
CA GLU A 121 -1.01 14.27 -21.30
C GLU A 121 -1.48 13.08 -22.14
N ASP A 122 -2.12 12.10 -21.51
CA ASP A 122 -2.66 10.93 -22.20
C ASP A 122 -3.81 11.31 -23.16
N HIS A 123 -4.65 12.27 -22.77
CA HIS A 123 -5.68 12.78 -23.68
C HIS A 123 -5.08 13.58 -24.85
N ILE A 124 -4.08 14.43 -24.58
CA ILE A 124 -3.44 15.25 -25.62
C ILE A 124 -2.77 14.36 -26.68
N ILE A 125 -2.06 13.30 -26.29
CA ILE A 125 -1.42 12.41 -27.27
C ILE A 125 -2.43 11.66 -28.15
N ILE A 126 -3.61 11.35 -27.63
CA ILE A 126 -4.70 10.70 -28.39
C ILE A 126 -5.30 11.67 -29.41
N THR A 127 -5.54 12.91 -29.01
CA THR A 127 -6.25 13.90 -29.82
C THR A 127 -5.34 14.69 -30.77
N GLU A 128 -4.09 14.94 -30.37
CA GLU A 128 -3.09 15.74 -31.09
C GLU A 128 -1.73 15.01 -31.16
N PRO A 129 -1.64 13.88 -31.89
CA PRO A 129 -0.45 13.02 -31.93
C PRO A 129 0.79 13.70 -32.52
N THR A 130 0.64 14.80 -33.26
CA THR A 130 1.78 15.60 -33.76
C THR A 130 2.36 16.53 -32.68
N LEU A 131 1.57 16.93 -31.69
CA LEU A 131 1.98 17.88 -30.67
C LEU A 131 2.89 17.23 -29.61
N VAL A 132 2.52 16.03 -29.18
CA VAL A 132 3.24 15.27 -28.15
C VAL A 132 3.58 13.88 -28.66
N THR A 133 4.85 13.49 -28.56
CA THR A 133 5.30 12.15 -28.94
C THR A 133 5.28 11.21 -27.74
N SER A 134 5.12 9.90 -27.99
CA SER A 134 5.22 8.89 -26.93
C SER A 134 6.53 8.99 -26.15
N SER A 135 7.65 9.22 -26.85
CA SER A 135 8.96 9.39 -26.19
C SER A 135 9.01 10.60 -25.25
N HIS A 136 8.38 11.73 -25.61
CA HIS A 136 8.30 12.88 -24.71
C HIS A 136 7.51 12.54 -23.45
N LYS A 137 6.34 11.89 -23.62
CA LYS A 137 5.49 11.43 -22.52
C LYS A 137 6.24 10.47 -21.58
N ASP A 138 6.99 9.54 -22.15
CA ASP A 138 7.78 8.55 -21.41
C ASP A 138 8.90 9.21 -20.59
N GLN A 139 9.59 10.22 -21.16
CA GLN A 139 10.63 10.98 -20.44
C GLN A 139 10.05 11.77 -19.26
N LEU A 140 8.88 12.39 -19.42
CA LEU A 140 8.19 13.08 -18.33
C LEU A 140 7.83 12.08 -17.22
N TRP A 141 7.26 10.93 -17.61
CA TRP A 141 6.87 9.89 -16.67
C TRP A 141 8.06 9.28 -15.92
N GLU A 142 9.17 9.01 -16.60
CA GLU A 142 10.38 8.48 -15.96
C GLU A 142 10.92 9.44 -14.89
N SER A 143 10.97 10.74 -15.21
CA SER A 143 11.36 11.79 -14.27
C SER A 143 10.42 11.86 -13.06
N ALA A 144 9.10 11.87 -13.31
CA ALA A 144 8.08 11.90 -12.27
C ALA A 144 8.18 10.68 -11.35
N LEU A 145 8.27 9.49 -11.95
CA LEU A 145 8.33 8.24 -11.22
C LEU A 145 9.58 8.13 -10.35
N LYS A 146 10.74 8.57 -10.87
CA LYS A 146 11.98 8.64 -10.10
C LYS A 146 11.82 9.55 -8.88
N THR A 147 11.22 10.72 -9.05
CA THR A 147 10.98 11.69 -7.96
C THR A 147 9.99 11.14 -6.94
N VAL A 148 8.89 10.51 -7.38
CA VAL A 148 7.91 9.88 -6.47
C VAL A 148 8.56 8.77 -5.65
N VAL A 149 9.30 7.85 -6.29
CA VAL A 149 9.99 6.75 -5.59
C VAL A 149 11.01 7.29 -4.59
N HIS A 150 11.77 8.32 -4.97
CA HIS A 150 12.71 8.97 -4.07
C HIS A 150 12.00 9.60 -2.87
N THR A 151 10.96 10.39 -3.09
CA THR A 151 10.17 11.04 -2.02
C THR A 151 9.61 10.02 -1.03
N MET A 152 9.06 8.90 -1.53
CA MET A 152 8.50 7.85 -0.67
C MET A 152 9.59 7.13 0.14
N ASN A 153 10.70 6.72 -0.48
CA ASN A 153 11.80 6.08 0.24
C ASN A 153 12.43 7.02 1.28
N SER A 154 12.64 8.30 0.97
CA SER A 154 13.25 9.25 1.90
C SER A 154 12.38 9.56 3.12
N ARG A 155 11.04 9.49 2.98
CA ARG A 155 10.11 9.74 4.10
C ARG A 155 9.82 8.49 4.93
N PHE A 156 9.74 7.33 4.29
CA PHE A 156 9.32 6.09 4.96
C PHE A 156 10.47 5.12 5.24
N GLY A 157 11.66 5.32 4.66
CA GLY A 157 12.82 4.43 4.78
C GLY A 157 13.41 4.27 6.19
N GLY A 158 12.82 4.91 7.20
CA GLY A 158 13.13 4.74 8.61
C GLY A 158 11.93 5.07 9.50
N CYS A 159 10.70 4.94 8.98
CA CYS A 159 9.49 5.24 9.74
C CYS A 159 9.14 4.05 10.66
N PRO A 160 9.15 4.21 11.99
CA PRO A 160 8.76 3.13 12.91
C PRO A 160 7.24 2.96 13.01
N ASP A 161 6.46 3.87 12.42
CA ASP A 161 5.00 3.86 12.48
C ASP A 161 4.42 2.86 11.46
N VAL A 162 4.22 1.63 11.93
CA VAL A 162 3.62 0.52 11.20
C VAL A 162 2.25 0.86 10.61
N GLU A 163 1.43 1.63 11.35
CA GLU A 163 0.08 1.98 10.89
C GLU A 163 0.15 2.95 9.70
N MET A 164 1.02 3.95 9.77
CA MET A 164 1.25 4.87 8.65
C MET A 164 1.80 4.13 7.42
N MET A 165 2.75 3.20 7.59
CA MET A 165 3.28 2.39 6.50
C MET A 165 2.19 1.59 5.78
N LEU A 166 1.28 0.94 6.52
CA LEU A 166 0.16 0.18 5.95
C LEU A 166 -0.83 1.07 5.21
N ARG A 167 -1.14 2.27 5.73
CA ARG A 167 -1.99 3.24 5.04
C ARG A 167 -1.34 3.74 3.74
N MET A 168 -0.04 4.04 3.78
CA MET A 168 0.72 4.47 2.61
C MET A 168 0.85 3.39 1.55
N LYS A 169 0.98 2.12 1.94
CA LYS A 169 0.93 0.97 1.01
C LYS A 169 -0.32 1.02 0.14
N LYS A 170 -1.49 1.30 0.73
CA LYS A 170 -2.76 1.39 -0.02
C LYS A 170 -2.75 2.56 -1.01
N VAL A 171 -2.22 3.71 -0.58
CA VAL A 171 -2.12 4.90 -1.43
C VAL A 171 -1.18 4.68 -2.62
N ILE A 172 0.02 4.13 -2.38
CA ILE A 172 0.99 3.82 -3.44
C ILE A 172 0.43 2.78 -4.41
N LEU A 173 -0.24 1.74 -3.90
CA LEU A 173 -0.87 0.72 -4.73
C LEU A 173 -1.98 1.29 -5.60
N LEU A 174 -2.83 2.17 -5.05
CA LEU A 174 -3.89 2.82 -5.82
C LEU A 174 -3.30 3.69 -6.92
N PHE A 175 -2.31 4.53 -6.61
CA PHE A 175 -1.58 5.33 -7.58
C PHE A 175 -0.96 4.46 -8.69
N ALA A 176 -0.31 3.36 -8.34
CA ALA A 176 0.27 2.42 -9.30
C ALA A 176 -0.79 1.81 -10.23
N LEU A 177 -1.92 1.35 -9.69
CA LEU A 177 -2.99 0.76 -10.48
C LEU A 177 -3.64 1.78 -11.41
N THR A 178 -3.86 3.01 -10.94
CA THR A 178 -4.37 4.12 -11.77
C THR A 178 -3.42 4.43 -12.92
N MET A 179 -2.12 4.60 -12.65
CA MET A 179 -1.16 4.88 -13.73
C MET A 179 -1.02 3.70 -14.71
N LYS A 180 -1.11 2.46 -14.21
CA LYS A 180 -1.11 1.26 -15.06
C LYS A 180 -2.33 1.23 -16.01
N SER A 181 -3.51 1.69 -15.59
CA SER A 181 -4.69 1.69 -16.47
C SER A 181 -4.55 2.64 -17.65
N TYR A 182 -3.72 3.69 -17.53
CA TYR A 182 -3.34 4.58 -18.63
C TYR A 182 -2.09 4.10 -19.41
N GLY A 183 -1.63 2.87 -19.16
CA GLY A 183 -0.52 2.27 -19.90
C GLY A 183 0.87 2.72 -19.46
N TYR A 184 1.01 3.44 -18.34
CA TYR A 184 2.32 3.83 -17.82
C TYR A 184 3.04 2.66 -17.16
N SER A 185 4.37 2.62 -17.30
CA SER A 185 5.22 1.63 -16.63
C SER A 185 5.31 1.91 -15.14
N ILE A 186 5.02 0.92 -14.30
CA ILE A 186 4.99 1.07 -12.83
C ILE A 186 5.95 0.15 -12.09
N ALA A 187 6.88 -0.51 -12.80
CA ALA A 187 7.81 -1.46 -12.18
C ALA A 187 8.56 -0.91 -10.94
N PRO A 188 9.10 0.33 -10.96
CA PRO A 188 9.71 0.95 -9.77
C PRO A 188 8.78 1.06 -8.54
N LEU A 189 7.47 1.20 -8.72
CA LEU A 189 6.51 1.25 -7.61
C LEU A 189 6.34 -0.11 -6.93
N TYR A 190 6.44 -1.21 -7.68
CA TYR A 190 6.42 -2.54 -7.09
C TYR A 190 7.67 -2.80 -6.25
N SER A 191 8.85 -2.39 -6.73
CA SER A 191 10.09 -2.46 -5.96
C SER A 191 10.01 -1.59 -4.69
N LEU A 192 9.40 -0.41 -4.77
CA LEU A 192 9.12 0.43 -3.60
C LEU A 192 8.21 -0.30 -2.58
N LEU A 193 7.14 -0.95 -3.04
CA LEU A 193 6.24 -1.73 -2.18
C LEU A 193 6.93 -2.95 -1.54
N GLN A 194 7.88 -3.57 -2.23
CA GLN A 194 8.72 -4.63 -1.67
C GLN A 194 9.60 -4.09 -0.54
N ASN A 195 10.27 -2.95 -0.75
CA ASN A 195 11.06 -2.31 0.30
C ASN A 195 10.21 -1.97 1.54
N PHE A 196 8.97 -1.50 1.34
CA PHE A 196 8.03 -1.24 2.44
C PHE A 196 7.68 -2.53 3.20
N ARG A 197 7.49 -3.65 2.50
CA ARG A 197 7.22 -4.95 3.11
C ARG A 197 8.41 -5.42 3.94
N ASP A 198 9.62 -5.26 3.43
CA ASP A 198 10.83 -5.72 4.12
C ASP A 198 11.04 -4.89 5.40
N GLN A 199 10.91 -3.56 5.33
CA GLN A 199 10.96 -2.70 6.52
C GLN A 199 9.88 -3.01 7.55
N TYR A 200 8.64 -3.28 7.10
CA TYR A 200 7.56 -3.71 7.98
C TYR A 200 7.91 -5.01 8.70
N ASN A 201 8.48 -6.00 7.98
CA ASN A 201 8.89 -7.27 8.57
C ASN A 201 10.02 -7.10 9.59
N GLU A 202 10.99 -6.21 9.32
CA GLU A 202 12.08 -5.90 10.25
C GLU A 202 11.57 -5.26 11.55
N ILE A 203 10.65 -4.29 11.45
CA ILE A 203 10.03 -3.66 12.64
C ILE A 203 9.28 -4.72 13.46
N LEU A 204 8.46 -5.53 12.79
CA LEU A 204 7.68 -6.57 13.44
C LEU A 204 8.57 -7.63 14.11
N MET A 205 9.67 -8.02 13.44
CA MET A 205 10.65 -8.95 14.00
C MET A 205 11.32 -8.37 15.25
N SER A 206 11.73 -7.11 15.20
CA SER A 206 12.33 -6.41 16.33
C SER A 206 11.38 -6.34 17.53
N GLU A 207 10.09 -6.05 17.29
CA GLU A 207 9.07 -6.00 18.33
C GLU A 207 8.83 -7.37 18.98
N TYR A 208 8.71 -8.43 18.16
CA TYR A 208 8.54 -9.80 18.67
C TYR A 208 9.75 -10.31 19.43
N CYS A 209 10.98 -10.07 18.96
CA CYS A 209 12.19 -10.43 19.70
C CYS A 209 12.23 -9.72 21.05
N SER A 210 11.94 -8.42 21.07
CA SER A 210 11.89 -7.64 22.31
C SER A 210 10.80 -8.13 23.27
N GLN A 211 9.65 -8.55 22.75
CA GLN A 211 8.58 -9.14 23.56
C GLN A 211 9.00 -10.49 24.14
N PHE A 212 9.58 -11.35 23.31
CA PHE A 212 10.05 -12.66 23.71
C PHE A 212 11.11 -12.58 24.81
N GLU A 213 12.09 -11.68 24.69
CA GLU A 213 13.10 -11.45 25.72
C GLU A 213 12.47 -11.02 27.06
N ARG A 214 11.51 -10.08 27.03
CA ARG A 214 10.79 -9.64 28.25
C ARG A 214 9.98 -10.76 28.90
N ASP A 215 9.38 -11.61 28.09
CA ASP A 215 8.57 -12.73 28.59
C ASP A 215 9.49 -13.81 29.19
N LEU A 216 10.63 -14.09 28.55
CA LEU A 216 11.64 -15.02 29.04
C LEU A 216 12.31 -14.56 30.35
N GLU A 217 12.58 -13.25 30.49
CA GLU A 217 13.11 -12.67 31.73
C GLU A 217 12.13 -12.77 32.91
N LYS A 218 10.82 -12.78 32.63
CA LYS A 218 9.76 -12.88 33.65
C LYS A 218 9.33 -14.31 33.92
N ASP A 219 9.71 -15.25 33.06
CA ASP A 219 9.33 -16.65 33.21
C ASP A 219 10.07 -17.29 34.38
N ASN A 220 9.35 -18.10 35.15
CA ASN A 220 9.90 -18.89 36.25
C ASN A 220 10.23 -20.33 35.81
N TYR A 221 10.01 -20.66 34.53
CA TYR A 221 10.25 -21.97 33.91
C TYR A 221 9.51 -23.13 34.61
N ALA A 222 8.48 -22.83 35.40
CA ALA A 222 7.68 -23.82 36.08
C ALA A 222 6.60 -24.39 35.15
N PRO A 223 6.19 -25.65 35.31
CA PRO A 223 5.05 -26.19 34.60
C PRO A 223 3.80 -25.34 34.83
N VAL A 224 3.04 -25.05 33.78
CA VAL A 224 1.74 -24.37 33.91
C VAL A 224 0.77 -25.32 34.62
N ILE A 225 0.33 -24.94 35.81
CA ILE A 225 -0.65 -25.69 36.62
C ILE A 225 -2.01 -25.02 36.45
N ALA A 226 -3.03 -25.81 36.12
CA ALA A 226 -4.42 -25.34 36.13
C ALA A 226 -5.11 -25.87 37.39
N GLU A 227 -5.65 -24.99 38.22
CA GLU A 227 -6.32 -25.39 39.46
C GLU A 227 -7.79 -25.76 39.23
N ASN A 228 -8.36 -25.33 38.11
CA ASN A 228 -9.77 -25.57 37.78
C ASN A 228 -10.02 -25.71 36.28
N GLU A 229 -11.18 -26.26 35.94
CA GLU A 229 -11.58 -26.54 34.55
C GLU A 229 -11.71 -25.27 33.70
N LYS A 230 -12.07 -24.12 34.29
CA LYS A 230 -12.21 -22.84 33.59
C LYS A 230 -10.84 -22.29 33.17
N GLU A 231 -9.86 -22.36 34.05
CA GLU A 231 -8.47 -21.98 33.80
C GLU A 231 -7.83 -22.91 32.77
N PHE A 232 -8.02 -24.22 32.91
CA PHE A 232 -7.59 -25.20 31.91
C PHE A 232 -8.15 -24.90 30.51
N ARG A 233 -9.46 -24.62 30.41
CA ARG A 233 -10.10 -24.25 29.13
C ARG A 233 -9.58 -22.92 28.59
N SER A 234 -9.20 -21.97 29.44
CA SER A 234 -8.60 -20.70 29.03
C SER A 234 -7.19 -20.91 28.45
N ILE A 235 -6.34 -21.68 29.12
CA ILE A 235 -4.98 -22.00 28.68
C ILE A 235 -4.99 -22.74 27.34
N ILE A 236 -5.85 -23.75 27.20
CA ILE A 236 -6.01 -24.51 25.94
C ILE A 236 -6.59 -23.65 24.81
N LYS A 237 -7.31 -22.57 25.13
CA LYS A 237 -7.83 -21.63 24.13
C LYS A 237 -6.75 -20.68 23.62
N GLU A 238 -5.84 -20.25 24.48
CA GLU A 238 -4.70 -19.40 24.11
C GLU A 238 -3.66 -20.14 23.26
N PHE A 239 -3.41 -21.41 23.60
CA PHE A 239 -2.61 -22.31 22.77
C PHE A 239 -3.47 -23.43 22.20
N PRO A 240 -4.04 -23.27 20.99
CA PRO A 240 -4.79 -24.32 20.31
C PRO A 240 -3.83 -25.39 19.76
N PHE A 241 -3.17 -26.13 20.66
CA PHE A 241 -2.29 -27.27 20.35
C PHE A 241 -3.00 -28.33 19.50
N TYR A 242 -4.33 -28.37 19.53
CA TYR A 242 -5.15 -29.41 18.93
C TYR A 242 -5.73 -29.07 17.55
N LYS A 243 -5.43 -27.89 16.97
CA LYS A 243 -6.19 -27.39 15.81
C LYS A 243 -5.41 -26.85 14.62
N ARG A 244 -4.10 -27.14 14.46
CA ARG A 244 -3.36 -26.67 13.29
C ARG A 244 -3.02 -27.80 12.30
N SER A 245 -3.59 -27.66 11.10
CA SER A 245 -3.09 -28.22 9.86
C SER A 245 -1.61 -27.86 9.64
N ILE A 246 -0.89 -28.80 9.03
CA ILE A 246 0.58 -28.82 8.81
C ILE A 246 1.16 -27.51 8.24
N GLU A 247 0.42 -26.79 7.39
CA GLU A 247 0.93 -25.61 6.66
C GLU A 247 1.23 -24.39 7.56
N GLN A 248 0.41 -24.16 8.60
CA GLN A 248 0.63 -23.04 9.53
C GLN A 248 1.76 -23.33 10.52
N ILE A 249 2.06 -24.61 10.75
CA ILE A 249 3.16 -25.07 11.59
C ILE A 249 4.49 -24.77 10.89
N THR A 250 4.60 -25.00 9.59
CA THR A 250 5.81 -24.70 8.81
C THR A 250 6.18 -23.22 8.82
N ILE A 251 5.20 -22.32 8.66
CA ILE A 251 5.45 -20.87 8.69
C ILE A 251 5.90 -20.41 10.08
N ASN A 252 5.21 -20.89 11.13
CA ASN A 252 5.56 -20.51 12.50
C ASN A 252 6.91 -21.11 12.94
N ILE A 253 7.25 -22.32 12.50
CA ILE A 253 8.58 -22.92 12.70
C ILE A 253 9.64 -22.08 12.01
N GLY A 254 9.45 -21.64 10.76
CA GLY A 254 10.42 -20.78 10.09
C GLY A 254 10.67 -19.44 10.79
N TYR A 255 9.64 -18.87 11.43
CA TYR A 255 9.80 -17.68 12.27
C TYR A 255 10.52 -17.99 13.59
N LEU A 256 10.19 -19.12 14.24
CA LEU A 256 10.88 -19.61 15.45
C LEU A 256 12.35 -19.97 15.18
N GLU A 257 12.68 -20.57 14.03
CA GLU A 257 14.06 -20.90 13.63
C GLU A 257 14.95 -19.66 13.53
N LYS A 258 14.45 -18.56 12.98
CA LYS A 258 15.17 -17.27 12.96
C LYS A 258 15.35 -16.69 14.37
N SER A 259 14.34 -16.83 15.22
CA SER A 259 14.46 -16.46 16.64
C SER A 259 15.47 -17.34 17.38
N CYS A 260 15.62 -18.62 17.00
CA CYS A 260 16.59 -19.55 17.60
C CYS A 260 18.05 -19.23 17.25
N GLU A 261 18.36 -18.68 16.07
CA GLU A 261 19.72 -18.17 15.78
C GLU A 261 20.10 -17.03 16.73
N SER A 262 19.14 -16.14 17.01
CA SER A 262 19.32 -15.04 17.97
C SER A 262 19.44 -15.57 19.42
N LEU A 263 18.69 -16.61 19.76
CA LEU A 263 18.78 -17.34 21.03
C LEU A 263 20.16 -18.01 21.19
N GLY A 264 20.71 -18.59 20.12
CA GLY A 264 22.04 -19.20 20.11
C GLY A 264 23.17 -18.19 20.34
N VAL A 265 23.06 -17.00 19.74
CA VAL A 265 24.01 -15.89 19.97
C VAL A 265 23.92 -15.38 21.42
N TYR A 266 22.72 -15.30 21.99
CA TYR A 266 22.48 -14.90 23.37
C TYR A 266 23.04 -15.92 24.38
N ILE A 267 22.77 -17.21 24.18
CA ILE A 267 23.32 -18.30 24.99
C ILE A 267 24.85 -18.33 24.90
N THR A 268 25.43 -18.14 23.71
CA THR A 268 26.89 -18.10 23.52
C THR A 268 27.53 -16.91 24.26
N LYS A 269 26.86 -15.75 24.28
CA LYS A 269 27.27 -14.58 25.08
C LYS A 269 27.20 -14.84 26.59
N LEU A 270 26.18 -15.57 27.06
CA LEU A 270 26.05 -15.96 28.46
C LEU A 270 27.11 -16.99 28.87
N THR A 271 27.42 -17.98 28.01
CA THR A 271 28.40 -19.03 28.31
C THR A 271 29.85 -18.57 28.20
N ASN A 272 30.17 -17.57 27.38
CA ASN A 272 31.54 -17.02 27.29
C ASN A 272 31.86 -16.00 28.40
N GLY A 273 30.85 -15.51 29.14
CA GLY A 273 31.00 -14.47 30.16
C GLY A 273 30.96 -14.97 31.61
N SER A 274 30.74 -16.27 31.87
CA SER A 274 30.58 -16.76 33.24
C SER A 274 30.95 -18.23 33.37
N ASP A 275 31.94 -18.52 34.20
CA ASP A 275 32.20 -19.85 34.79
C ASP A 275 31.02 -20.28 35.67
N ILE A 276 29.89 -20.64 35.07
CA ILE A 276 28.75 -21.21 35.78
C ILE A 276 28.45 -22.57 35.16
N ASN A 277 28.78 -23.60 35.94
CA ASN A 277 28.34 -24.97 35.77
C ASN A 277 26.80 -25.05 35.71
N VAL A 278 26.21 -24.81 34.54
CA VAL A 278 24.91 -25.37 34.21
C VAL A 278 25.20 -26.61 33.39
N SER A 279 25.23 -27.75 34.08
CA SER A 279 25.13 -29.05 33.44
C SER A 279 23.75 -29.13 32.77
N MET A 280 23.67 -28.65 31.53
CA MET A 280 22.62 -29.03 30.61
C MET A 280 22.74 -30.53 30.43
N SER A 281 21.89 -31.28 31.13
CA SER A 281 21.84 -32.73 30.94
C SER A 281 21.50 -32.99 29.47
N ALA A 282 22.33 -33.79 28.80
CA ALA A 282 22.28 -34.07 27.35
C ALA A 282 20.88 -34.46 26.82
N HIS A 283 19.96 -34.82 27.70
CA HIS A 283 18.55 -35.08 27.42
C HIS A 283 17.76 -33.85 26.90
N GLN A 284 18.06 -32.62 27.34
CA GLN A 284 17.36 -31.41 26.89
C GLN A 284 17.81 -30.94 25.51
N LEU A 285 19.11 -31.08 25.19
CA LEU A 285 19.63 -30.88 23.83
C LEU A 285 19.07 -31.95 22.87
N SER A 286 18.98 -33.20 23.34
CA SER A 286 18.38 -34.31 22.59
C SER A 286 16.88 -34.11 22.32
N LEU A 287 16.13 -33.46 23.21
CA LEU A 287 14.70 -33.18 22.99
C LEU A 287 14.50 -32.10 21.92
N SER A 288 15.27 -31.02 21.97
CA SER A 288 15.28 -30.02 20.89
C SER A 288 15.67 -30.68 19.56
N GLU A 289 16.77 -31.42 19.53
CA GLU A 289 17.25 -32.03 18.29
C GLU A 289 16.31 -33.11 17.75
N ARG A 290 15.59 -33.87 18.60
CA ARG A 290 14.65 -34.92 18.15
C ARG A 290 13.28 -34.39 17.74
N VAL A 291 12.71 -33.45 18.51
CA VAL A 291 11.40 -32.86 18.20
C VAL A 291 11.45 -32.11 16.85
N PHE A 292 12.58 -31.50 16.51
CA PHE A 292 12.75 -30.74 15.27
C PHE A 292 13.37 -31.57 14.12
N ARG A 293 13.99 -32.73 14.38
CA ARG A 293 14.49 -33.65 13.33
C ARG A 293 13.35 -34.49 12.73
N ASP A 294 12.32 -34.86 13.50
CA ASP A 294 11.13 -35.53 12.95
C ASP A 294 10.40 -34.62 11.94
N ALA A 295 10.28 -33.33 12.24
CA ALA A 295 9.74 -32.32 11.32
C ALA A 295 10.54 -32.15 10.01
N ARG A 296 11.83 -32.54 10.00
CA ARG A 296 12.72 -32.52 8.82
C ARG A 296 12.50 -33.71 7.88
N SER A 297 12.01 -34.83 8.41
CA SER A 297 11.90 -36.10 7.68
C SER A 297 10.56 -36.27 6.94
N GLU A 298 9.52 -35.54 7.36
CA GLU A 298 8.18 -35.63 6.76
C GLU A 298 7.95 -34.64 5.60
N VAL A 299 8.93 -33.79 5.27
CA VAL A 299 8.85 -32.80 4.17
C VAL A 299 9.50 -33.30 2.86
N GLY A 300 9.63 -34.61 2.70
CA GLY A 300 10.07 -35.18 1.43
C GLY A 300 8.98 -35.10 0.38
N PHE A 301 8.91 -33.96 -0.35
CA PHE A 301 8.62 -33.83 -1.79
C PHE A 301 9.06 -32.45 -2.28
#